data_AF-A0A2E7ITR3-F1
#
_entry.id   AF-A0A2E7ITR3-F1
#
_cell.length_a   1.000
_cell.length_b   1.000
_cell.length_c   1.000
_cell.angle_alpha   90.00
_cell.angle_beta   90.00
_cell.angle_gamma   90.00
#
_symmetry.space_group_name_H-M   'P 1'
#
loop_
_entity.id
_entity.type
_entity.pdbx_description
1 polymer ?
#
loop_
_entity_poly.entity_id
_entity_poly.type
_entity_poly.pdbx_seq_one_letter_code
_entity_poly.pdbx_strand_id
1 'polypeptide(L)'
;MKTGMHVQAKMLAALYGATALIALVFTWWHIPEYLGAGFVEANKLFWKDALFNSHAAGRFLVADVLILAFACSLWMLVEGRRLKMRFLYAYIAGGIVVAISVAFPLFMAVRTLKLAENVSREEGAALHVIDLAVLALLAGITLAASVVML
;
A
#
# COMPACT_ATOMS: atom_id res chain seq x y z
N MET A 1 -5.57 12.99 -31.62
CA MET A 1 -4.39 13.53 -30.90
C MET A 1 -4.35 12.85 -29.53
N LYS A 2 -3.48 11.84 -29.33
CA LYS A 2 -3.31 11.22 -28.00
C LYS A 2 -2.37 12.12 -27.19
N THR A 3 -2.93 13.08 -26.47
CA THR A 3 -2.20 13.87 -25.48
C THR A 3 -2.05 13.00 -24.23
N GLY A 4 -1.05 12.10 -24.22
CA GLY A 4 -0.65 11.38 -23.02
C GLY A 4 0.11 12.32 -22.11
N MET A 5 -0.29 12.42 -20.84
CA MET A 5 0.46 13.18 -19.85
C MET A 5 1.63 12.31 -19.37
N HIS A 6 2.86 12.76 -19.59
CA HIS A 6 4.04 12.07 -19.08
C HIS A 6 4.26 12.43 -17.61
N VAL A 7 4.10 11.45 -16.73
CA VAL A 7 4.36 11.63 -15.30
C VAL A 7 5.81 11.29 -14.99
N GLN A 8 6.54 12.27 -14.45
CA GLN A 8 7.93 12.10 -14.02
C GLN A 8 8.04 11.09 -12.88
N ALA A 9 9.15 10.34 -12.82
CA ALA A 9 9.40 9.33 -11.80
C ALA A 9 9.28 9.88 -10.36
N LYS A 10 9.75 11.11 -10.13
CA LYS A 10 9.63 11.77 -8.82
C LYS A 10 8.18 12.03 -8.42
N MET A 11 7.35 12.46 -9.37
CA MET A 11 5.92 12.68 -9.14
C MET A 11 5.22 11.36 -8.83
N LEU A 12 5.50 10.31 -9.61
CA LEU A 12 4.92 8.98 -9.38
C LEU A 12 5.35 8.40 -8.02
N ALA A 13 6.62 8.56 -7.64
CA ALA A 13 7.10 8.18 -6.31
C ALA A 13 6.41 8.96 -5.19
N ALA A 14 6.18 10.26 -5.38
CA ALA A 14 5.44 11.08 -4.42
C ALA A 14 3.99 10.64 -4.28
N LEU A 15 3.32 10.29 -5.38
CA LEU A 15 1.95 9.75 -5.35
C LEU A 15 1.87 8.45 -4.56
N TYR A 16 2.80 7.51 -4.80
CA TYR A 16 2.87 6.28 -4.00
C TYR A 16 3.14 6.55 -2.51
N GLY A 17 4.02 7.51 -2.21
CA GLY A 17 4.28 7.94 -0.84
C GLY A 17 3.04 8.53 -0.17
N ALA A 18 2.28 9.37 -0.88
CA ALA A 18 1.02 9.93 -0.39
C ALA A 18 -0.02 8.82 -0.15
N THR A 19 -0.14 7.85 -1.06
CA THR A 19 -1.01 6.68 -0.86
C THR A 19 -0.64 5.92 0.41
N ALA A 20 0.66 5.71 0.68
CA ALA A 20 1.10 5.05 1.90
C ALA A 20 0.71 5.82 3.17
N LEU A 21 0.86 7.14 3.17
CA LEU A 21 0.49 7.99 4.32
C LEU A 21 -1.02 7.96 4.57
N ILE A 22 -1.83 8.06 3.52
CA ILE A 22 -3.29 7.97 3.61
C ILE A 22 -3.69 6.60 4.15
N ALA A 23 -3.13 5.52 3.60
CA ALA A 23 -3.40 4.17 4.07
C ALA A 23 -3.02 4.02 5.55
N LEU A 24 -1.89 4.59 5.98
CA LEU A 24 -1.44 4.53 7.38
C LEU A 24 -2.45 5.19 8.31
N VAL A 25 -2.92 6.39 8.00
CA VAL A 25 -3.89 7.12 8.82
C VAL A 25 -5.17 6.30 9.00
N PHE A 26 -5.72 5.77 7.91
CA PHE A 26 -6.99 5.03 7.98
C PHE A 26 -6.85 3.66 8.63
N THR A 27 -5.79 2.90 8.36
CA THR A 27 -5.63 1.59 9.00
C THR A 27 -5.25 1.72 10.48
N TRP A 28 -4.48 2.74 10.86
CA TRP A 28 -4.07 2.94 12.25
C TRP A 28 -5.09 3.67 13.11
N TRP A 29 -6.13 4.26 12.53
CA TRP A 29 -7.22 4.87 13.30
C TRP A 29 -7.90 3.88 14.27
N HIS A 30 -8.01 2.61 13.88
CA HIS A 30 -8.66 1.56 14.66
C HIS A 30 -7.75 0.87 15.68
N ILE A 31 -6.43 1.04 15.57
CA ILE A 31 -5.44 0.34 16.41
C ILE A 31 -5.44 0.77 17.89
N PRO A 32 -5.72 2.04 18.27
CA PRO A 32 -5.76 2.48 19.67
C PRO A 32 -6.65 1.63 20.59
N GLU A 33 -7.74 1.04 20.08
CA GLU A 33 -8.62 0.15 20.84
C GLU A 33 -7.89 -1.07 21.42
N TYR A 34 -6.82 -1.51 20.76
CA TYR A 34 -6.06 -2.72 21.12
C TYR A 34 -4.85 -2.40 22.02
N LEU A 35 -4.38 -1.15 22.08
CA LEU A 35 -3.09 -0.79 22.68
C LEU A 35 -3.07 -0.79 24.22
N GLY A 36 -4.22 -0.91 24.89
CA GLY A 36 -4.33 -0.77 26.35
C GLY A 36 -3.48 -1.75 27.19
N ALA A 37 -3.13 -2.92 26.65
CA ALA A 37 -2.33 -3.94 27.32
C ALA A 37 -0.87 -4.04 26.80
N GLY A 38 -0.45 -3.10 25.95
CA GLY A 38 0.87 -3.10 25.30
C GLY A 38 0.89 -3.77 23.92
N PHE A 39 1.98 -3.54 23.17
CA PHE A 39 2.05 -3.85 21.73
C PHE A 39 1.87 -5.34 21.38
N VAL A 40 2.44 -6.24 22.17
CA VAL A 40 2.38 -7.69 21.89
C VAL A 40 0.96 -8.22 22.08
N GLU A 41 0.29 -7.84 23.16
CA GLU A 41 -1.09 -8.26 23.41
C GLU A 41 -2.07 -7.60 22.44
N ALA A 42 -1.83 -6.34 22.07
CA ALA A 42 -2.59 -5.66 21.03
C ALA A 42 -2.57 -6.44 19.71
N ASN A 43 -1.38 -6.90 19.28
CA ASN A 43 -1.23 -7.66 18.04
C ASN A 43 -1.98 -9.00 18.11
N LYS A 44 -1.89 -9.73 19.22
CA LYS A 44 -2.61 -10.99 19.41
C LYS A 44 -4.13 -10.79 19.37
N LEU A 45 -4.63 -9.78 20.08
CA LEU A 45 -6.06 -9.50 20.15
C LEU A 45 -6.60 -9.05 18.79
N PHE A 46 -5.88 -8.18 18.08
CA PHE A 46 -6.22 -7.77 16.72
C PHE A 46 -6.39 -8.97 15.79
N TRP A 47 -5.42 -9.89 15.75
CA TRP A 47 -5.51 -11.07 14.88
C TRP A 47 -6.64 -12.01 15.30
N LYS A 48 -6.88 -12.16 16.61
CA LYS A 48 -8.00 -12.96 17.11
C LYS A 48 -9.33 -12.41 16.61
N ASP A 49 -9.52 -11.09 16.71
CA ASP A 49 -10.75 -10.44 16.29
C ASP A 49 -10.92 -10.46 14.77
N ALA A 50 -9.85 -10.16 14.03
CA ALA A 50 -9.84 -10.19 12.58
C ALA A 50 -10.15 -11.58 12.00
N LEU A 51 -9.55 -12.64 12.56
CA LEU A 51 -9.66 -14.00 12.01
C LEU A 51 -10.88 -14.77 12.51
N PHE A 52 -11.26 -14.60 13.77
CA PHE A 52 -12.22 -15.51 14.43
C PHE A 52 -13.50 -14.84 14.90
N ASN A 53 -13.44 -13.56 15.29
CA ASN A 53 -14.62 -12.86 15.83
C ASN A 53 -15.33 -11.97 14.81
N SER A 54 -14.85 -11.94 13.56
CA SER A 54 -15.43 -11.14 12.48
C SER A 54 -16.59 -11.85 11.76
N HIS A 55 -17.58 -11.06 11.34
CA HIS A 55 -18.69 -11.55 10.52
C HIS A 55 -18.20 -12.00 9.12
N ALA A 56 -19.08 -12.64 8.34
CA ALA A 56 -18.71 -13.24 7.04
C ALA A 56 -17.94 -12.28 6.12
N ALA A 57 -18.42 -11.04 5.94
CA ALA A 57 -17.72 -10.04 5.14
C ALA A 57 -16.35 -9.62 5.73
N GLY A 58 -16.17 -9.55 7.06
CA GLY A 58 -14.87 -9.28 7.67
C GLY A 58 -13.85 -10.39 7.39
N ARG A 59 -14.27 -11.66 7.54
CA ARG A 59 -13.42 -12.82 7.20
C ARG A 59 -13.05 -12.86 5.71
N PHE A 60 -13.97 -12.49 4.83
CA PHE A 60 -13.69 -12.35 3.40
C PHE A 60 -12.58 -11.32 3.14
N LEU A 61 -12.71 -10.12 3.70
CA LEU A 61 -11.71 -9.05 3.53
C LEU A 61 -10.34 -9.42 4.11
N VAL A 62 -10.30 -10.09 5.26
CA VAL A 62 -9.04 -10.56 5.86
C VAL A 62 -8.38 -11.63 4.99
N ALA A 63 -9.14 -12.60 4.47
CA ALA A 63 -8.59 -13.61 3.57
C ALA A 63 -8.07 -12.97 2.26
N ASP A 64 -8.85 -12.08 1.66
CA ASP A 64 -8.47 -11.33 0.45
C ASP A 64 -7.18 -10.55 0.65
N VAL A 65 -7.09 -9.75 1.73
CA VAL A 65 -5.91 -8.92 1.99
C VAL A 65 -4.67 -9.75 2.30
N LEU A 66 -4.80 -10.90 2.98
CA LEU A 66 -3.67 -11.78 3.29
C LEU A 66 -3.10 -12.45 2.04
N ILE A 67 -3.96 -12.91 1.13
CA ILE A 67 -3.54 -13.52 -0.14
C ILE A 67 -2.89 -12.44 -1.02
N LEU A 68 -3.49 -11.24 -1.09
CA LEU A 68 -2.90 -10.10 -1.79
C LEU A 68 -1.54 -9.72 -1.18
N ALA A 69 -1.43 -9.69 0.15
CA ALA A 69 -0.18 -9.39 0.84
C ALA A 69 0.92 -10.39 0.55
N PHE A 70 0.58 -11.68 0.43
CA PHE A 70 1.53 -12.70 0.00
C PHE A 70 2.02 -12.44 -1.43
N ALA A 71 1.11 -12.19 -2.37
CA ALA A 71 1.46 -11.91 -3.77
C ALA A 71 2.33 -10.64 -3.90
N CYS A 72 1.95 -9.55 -3.21
CA CYS A 72 2.75 -8.33 -3.13
C CYS A 72 4.13 -8.58 -2.52
N SER A 73 4.22 -9.35 -1.43
CA SER A 73 5.50 -9.66 -0.76
C SER A 73 6.43 -10.48 -1.64
N LEU A 74 5.89 -11.48 -2.36
CA LEU A 74 6.64 -12.27 -3.32
C LEU A 74 7.21 -11.37 -4.43
N TRP A 75 6.38 -10.49 -4.98
CA TRP A 75 6.81 -9.55 -6.01
C TRP A 75 7.86 -8.56 -5.49
N MET A 76 7.65 -7.98 -4.30
CA MET A 76 8.61 -7.07 -3.66
C MET A 76 9.96 -7.74 -3.42
N LEU A 77 9.98 -9.01 -3.00
CA LEU A 77 11.22 -9.78 -2.83
C LEU A 77 11.97 -9.97 -4.14
N VAL A 78 11.28 -10.44 -5.18
CA VAL A 78 11.89 -10.73 -6.49
C VAL A 78 12.42 -9.44 -7.10
N GLU A 79 11.57 -8.41 -7.20
CA GLU A 79 11.92 -7.14 -7.81
C GLU A 79 12.98 -6.39 -6.99
N GLY A 80 12.86 -6.45 -5.67
CA GLY A 80 13.81 -5.85 -4.77
C GLY A 80 15.21 -6.43 -4.87
N ARG A 81 15.32 -7.74 -5.06
CA ARG A 81 16.61 -8.39 -5.33
C ARG A 81 17.16 -8.01 -6.70
N ARG A 82 16.31 -7.92 -7.74
CA ARG A 82 16.71 -7.47 -9.09
C ARG A 82 17.31 -6.06 -9.05
N LEU A 83 16.69 -5.14 -8.31
CA LEU A 83 17.12 -3.75 -8.16
C LEU A 83 18.14 -3.52 -7.03
N LYS A 84 18.70 -4.60 -6.46
CA LYS A 84 19.67 -4.56 -5.34
C LYS A 84 19.23 -3.60 -4.22
N MET A 85 17.95 -3.63 -3.87
CA MET A 85 17.37 -2.80 -2.82
C MET A 85 17.82 -3.28 -1.43
N ARG A 86 18.11 -2.32 -0.54
CA ARG A 86 18.42 -2.59 0.87
C ARG A 86 17.10 -2.70 1.64
N PHE A 87 17.09 -3.46 2.74
CA PHE A 87 15.95 -3.57 3.68
C PHE A 87 14.67 -4.21 3.14
N LEU A 88 14.75 -5.17 2.21
CA LEU A 88 13.58 -5.87 1.68
C LEU A 88 12.69 -6.50 2.76
N TYR A 89 13.30 -7.11 3.77
CA TYR A 89 12.58 -7.70 4.88
C TYR A 89 11.86 -6.68 5.76
N ALA A 90 12.30 -5.42 5.79
CA ALA A 90 11.59 -4.36 6.51
C ALA A 90 10.24 -4.03 5.86
N TYR A 91 10.16 -4.04 4.53
CA TYR A 91 8.88 -3.87 3.82
C TYR A 91 7.93 -5.04 4.08
N ILE A 92 8.44 -6.26 4.11
CA ILE A 92 7.61 -7.45 4.36
C ILE A 92 7.12 -7.47 5.81
N ALA A 93 8.03 -7.24 6.77
CA ALA A 93 7.67 -7.14 8.17
C ALA A 93 6.69 -5.98 8.40
N GLY A 94 6.92 -4.82 7.78
CA GLY A 94 6.00 -3.68 7.82
C GLY A 94 4.63 -4.00 7.20
N GLY A 95 4.58 -4.81 6.13
CA GLY A 95 3.32 -5.23 5.52
C GLY A 95 2.45 -6.09 6.45
N ILE A 96 3.08 -6.86 7.34
CA ILE A 96 2.41 -7.72 8.32
C ILE A 96 2.07 -6.94 9.60
N VAL A 97 2.98 -6.09 10.06
CA VAL A 97 2.88 -5.40 11.37
C VAL A 97 2.09 -4.09 11.27
N VAL A 98 2.29 -3.33 10.19
CA VAL A 98 1.70 -1.99 10.00
C VAL A 98 0.47 -2.08 9.11
N ALA A 99 0.67 -2.48 7.86
CA ALA A 99 -0.37 -2.81 6.86
C ALA A 99 0.31 -2.98 5.49
N ILE A 100 -0.13 -3.96 4.71
CA ILE A 100 0.38 -4.14 3.34
C ILE A 100 0.06 -2.93 2.44
N SER A 101 -1.10 -2.30 2.66
CA SER A 101 -1.51 -1.08 1.94
C SER A 101 -0.61 0.13 2.21
N VAL A 102 0.25 0.07 3.23
CA VAL A 102 1.30 1.08 3.50
C VAL A 102 2.63 0.61 2.94
N ALA A 103 3.04 -0.62 3.25
CA ALA A 103 4.34 -1.14 2.88
C ALA A 103 4.53 -1.26 1.36
N PHE A 104 3.50 -1.71 0.65
CA PHE A 104 3.57 -1.91 -0.80
C PHE A 104 3.71 -0.58 -1.56
N PRO A 105 2.90 0.47 -1.32
CA PRO A 105 3.13 1.76 -1.95
C PRO A 105 4.48 2.40 -1.58
N LEU A 106 4.96 2.27 -0.34
CA LEU A 106 6.31 2.74 0.01
C LEU A 106 7.39 2.04 -0.82
N PHE A 107 7.28 0.72 -0.98
CA PHE A 107 8.18 -0.04 -1.84
C PHE A 107 8.09 0.45 -3.29
N MET A 108 6.89 0.73 -3.81
CA MET A 108 6.68 1.26 -5.15
C MET A 108 7.33 2.64 -5.34
N ALA A 109 7.28 3.51 -4.34
CA ALA A 109 7.94 4.81 -4.36
C ALA A 109 9.46 4.66 -4.53
N VAL A 110 10.09 3.85 -3.66
CA VAL A 110 11.55 3.61 -3.72
C VAL A 110 11.95 2.91 -5.02
N ARG A 111 11.16 1.92 -5.46
CA ARG A 111 11.36 1.22 -6.72
C ARG A 111 11.37 2.19 -7.90
N THR A 112 10.40 3.11 -7.95
CA THR A 112 10.27 4.08 -9.03
C THR A 112 11.50 4.98 -9.13
N LEU A 113 12.00 5.47 -7.99
CA LEU A 113 13.22 6.28 -7.94
C LEU A 113 14.44 5.48 -8.40
N LYS A 114 14.60 4.24 -7.94
CA LYS A 114 15.71 3.38 -8.36
C LYS A 114 15.70 3.03 -9.83
N LEU A 115 14.53 2.83 -10.44
CA LEU A 115 14.44 2.58 -11.87
C LEU A 115 14.90 3.81 -12.67
N ALA A 116 14.52 5.01 -12.22
CA ALA A 116 14.94 6.26 -12.84
C ALA A 116 16.46 6.53 -12.71
N GLU A 117 17.11 6.02 -11.67
CA GLU A 117 18.58 6.07 -11.53
C GLU A 117 19.30 5.15 -12.53
N ASN A 118 18.71 4.00 -12.88
CA ASN A 118 19.35 2.98 -13.72
C ASN A 118 19.07 3.14 -15.22
N VAL A 119 18.07 3.92 -15.61
CA VAL A 119 17.73 4.21 -17.01
C VAL A 119 18.02 5.68 -17.30
N SER A 120 19.01 5.96 -18.15
CA SER A 120 19.46 7.31 -18.51
C SER A 120 18.50 8.13 -19.40
N ARG A 121 17.20 7.85 -19.35
CA ARG A 121 16.17 8.67 -20.02
C ARG A 121 14.82 8.48 -19.34
N GLU A 122 14.18 9.60 -19.02
CA GLU A 122 12.81 9.67 -18.48
C GLU A 122 11.79 9.08 -19.47
N GLU A 123 11.58 7.77 -19.42
CA GLU A 123 10.32 7.19 -19.88
C GLU A 123 9.27 7.46 -18.80
N GLY A 124 8.79 8.70 -18.76
CA GLY A 124 7.66 9.08 -17.92
C GLY A 124 6.44 8.23 -18.30
N ALA A 125 5.79 7.62 -17.30
CA ALA A 125 4.60 6.82 -17.53
C ALA A 125 3.54 7.66 -18.27
N ALA A 126 3.08 7.17 -19.41
CA ALA A 126 2.03 7.84 -20.19
C ALA A 126 0.68 7.52 -19.55
N LEU A 127 0.13 8.48 -18.80
CA LEU A 127 -1.23 8.40 -18.28
C LEU A 127 -2.19 9.05 -19.28
N HIS A 128 -3.25 8.34 -19.63
CA HIS A 128 -4.36 8.90 -20.38
C HIS A 128 -5.31 9.66 -19.44
N VAL A 129 -6.08 10.60 -20.00
CA VAL A 129 -7.09 11.37 -19.25
C VAL A 129 -8.13 10.45 -18.58
N ILE A 130 -8.46 9.33 -19.23
CA ILE A 130 -9.36 8.32 -18.68
C ILE A 130 -8.78 7.69 -17.41
N ASP A 131 -7.47 7.43 -17.37
CA ASP A 131 -6.81 6.86 -16.20
C ASP A 131 -6.90 7.80 -15.00
N LEU A 132 -6.77 9.12 -15.23
CA LEU A 132 -6.96 10.13 -14.19
C LEU A 132 -8.39 10.14 -13.66
N ALA A 133 -9.39 10.06 -14.54
CA ALA A 133 -10.79 10.02 -14.14
C ALA A 133 -11.10 8.77 -13.30
N VAL A 134 -10.57 7.61 -13.70
CA VAL A 134 -10.71 6.35 -12.96
C VAL A 134 -10.03 6.44 -11.59
N LEU A 135 -8.80 6.98 -11.54
CA LEU A 135 -8.08 7.15 -10.27
C LEU A 135 -8.78 8.15 -9.34
N ALA A 136 -9.29 9.26 -9.86
CA ALA A 136 -10.04 10.23 -9.08
C ALA A 136 -11.33 9.63 -8.51
N LEU A 137 -12.06 8.84 -9.32
CA LEU A 137 -13.24 8.12 -8.87
C LEU A 137 -12.90 7.10 -7.77
N LEU A 138 -11.86 6.29 -7.97
CA LEU A 138 -11.40 5.31 -6.97
C LEU A 138 -10.95 5.98 -5.68
N ALA A 139 -10.24 7.11 -5.78
CA ALA A 139 -9.85 7.91 -4.63
C ALA A 139 -11.07 8.45 -3.88
N GLY A 140 -12.07 8.96 -4.62
CA GLY A 140 -13.33 9.43 -4.05
C GLY A 140 -14.10 8.32 -3.32
N ILE A 141 -14.21 7.14 -3.92
CA ILE A 141 -14.85 5.96 -3.30
C ILE A 141 -14.09 5.54 -2.05
N THR A 142 -12.76 5.49 -2.12
CA THR A 142 -11.91 5.11 -0.98
C THR A 142 -12.09 6.09 0.17
N LEU A 143 -12.00 7.39 -0.10
CA LEU A 143 -12.19 8.43 0.92
C LEU A 143 -13.59 8.41 1.52
N ALA A 144 -14.63 8.26 0.70
CA ALA A 144 -16.01 8.18 1.19
C ALA A 144 -16.21 6.96 2.08
N ALA A 145 -15.73 5.78 1.66
CA ALA A 145 -15.79 4.56 2.47
C ALA A 145 -15.02 4.73 3.77
N SER A 146 -13.82 5.33 3.73
CA SER A 146 -13.02 5.55 4.93
C SER A 146 -13.64 6.56 5.89
N VAL A 147 -14.33 7.61 5.41
CA VAL A 147 -15.07 8.54 6.27
C VAL A 147 -16.26 7.86 6.95
N VAL A 148 -16.93 6.92 6.29
CA VAL A 148 -18.00 6.12 6.92
C VAL A 148 -17.46 5.19 8.01
N MET A 149 -16.18 4.84 7.97
CA MET A 149 -15.53 3.95 8.92
C MET A 149 -14.91 4.66 10.14
N LEU A 150 -14.70 5.99 10.08
CA LEU A 150 -14.17 6.81 11.19
C LEU A 150 -15.21 6.99 12.30
#